data_AF-A0A351DDM9-F1
#
_entry.id   AF-A0A351DDM9-F1
#
_cell.length_a   1.000
_cell.length_b   1.000
_cell.length_c   1.000
_cell.angle_alpha   90.00
_cell.angle_beta   90.00
_cell.angle_gamma   90.00
#
_symmetry.space_group_name_H-M   'P 1'
#
loop_
_entity.id
_entity.type
_entity.pdbx_description
1 polymer ?
#
loop_
_entity_poly.entity_id
_entity_poly.type
_entity_poly.pdbx_seq_one_letter_code
_entity_poly.pdbx_strand_id
1 'polypeptide(L)'
;MTDLEDSNMESDDVFEPVTPYQIPEVERLLQTLIDLVESARPVPLSASSMINKEEVLGILKDVSLRLPDEIRAARWLLKQREDFLARTQREGDELMDLARARAGQMVQRSEVVKSAEVHARRVVEAAESEARR
;
A
#
# COMPACT_ATOMS: atom_id res chain seq x y z
N MET A 1 21.33 38.49 12.66
CA MET A 1 19.90 38.33 12.32
C MET A 1 19.88 38.07 10.84
N THR A 2 20.02 36.80 10.49
CA THR A 2 20.10 36.33 9.10
C THR A 2 19.62 34.88 9.12
N ASP A 3 18.35 34.75 8.77
CA ASP A 3 17.73 33.67 8.01
C ASP A 3 18.52 32.36 7.93
N LEU A 4 18.16 31.43 8.82
CA LEU A 4 18.22 30.01 8.52
C LEU A 4 16.89 29.71 7.85
N GLU A 5 16.91 29.68 6.51
CA GLU A 5 15.83 29.20 5.68
C GLU A 5 15.42 27.81 6.19
N ASP A 6 14.18 27.72 6.70
CA ASP A 6 13.45 26.47 6.84
C ASP A 6 13.48 25.78 5.48
N SER A 7 14.41 24.83 5.33
CA SER A 7 14.47 23.98 4.16
C SER A 7 13.21 23.12 4.15
N ASN A 8 12.26 23.61 3.37
CA ASN A 8 10.96 23.04 3.08
C ASN A 8 11.03 21.51 3.01
N MET A 9 10.52 20.84 4.05
CA MET A 9 10.30 19.41 4.08
C MET A 9 8.79 19.16 3.95
N GLU A 10 8.18 19.75 2.93
CA GLU A 10 6.93 19.27 2.36
C GLU A 10 7.25 17.99 1.60
N SER A 11 7.38 16.86 2.33
CA SER A 11 7.09 15.57 1.74
C SER A 11 5.59 15.55 1.50
N ASP A 12 5.22 16.09 0.35
CA ASP A 12 3.92 15.99 -0.28
C ASP A 12 3.65 14.49 -0.49
N ASP A 13 3.11 13.84 0.55
CA ASP A 13 2.52 12.51 0.48
C ASP A 13 1.16 12.66 -0.22
N VAL A 14 1.22 13.19 -1.44
CA VAL A 14 0.08 13.35 -2.33
C VAL A 14 -0.38 11.93 -2.62
N PHE A 15 -1.50 11.57 -2.00
CA PHE A 15 -2.20 10.34 -2.29
C PHE A 15 -2.63 10.40 -3.76
N GLU A 16 -1.76 9.93 -4.66
CA GLU A 16 -2.07 9.88 -6.08
C GLU A 16 -3.32 9.01 -6.24
N PRO A 17 -4.36 9.52 -6.90
CA PRO A 17 -5.56 8.74 -7.13
C PRO A 17 -5.16 7.49 -7.92
N VAL A 18 -5.50 6.32 -7.38
CA VAL A 18 -5.29 5.04 -8.07
C VAL A 18 -6.06 5.12 -9.39
N THR A 19 -5.34 5.31 -10.49
CA THR A 19 -5.95 5.32 -11.82
C THR A 19 -6.67 3.99 -12.04
N PRO A 20 -7.92 3.99 -12.51
CA PRO A 20 -8.65 2.76 -12.74
C PRO A 20 -7.87 1.85 -13.69
N TYR A 21 -7.80 0.56 -13.36
CA TYR A 21 -7.19 -0.46 -14.20
C TYR A 21 -7.85 -0.43 -15.59
N GLN A 22 -7.11 0.01 -16.59
CA GLN A 22 -7.50 -0.11 -17.99
C GLN A 22 -7.10 -1.50 -18.46
N ILE A 23 -7.98 -2.19 -19.20
CA ILE A 23 -7.69 -3.50 -19.78
C ILE A 23 -6.35 -3.38 -20.55
N PRO A 24 -5.34 -4.20 -20.24
CA PRO A 24 -4.05 -4.15 -20.92
C PRO A 24 -4.23 -4.29 -22.43
N GLU A 25 -3.42 -3.56 -23.18
CA GLU A 25 -3.56 -3.54 -24.63
C GLU A 25 -3.25 -4.91 -25.23
N VAL A 26 -2.32 -5.65 -24.62
CA VAL A 26 -2.00 -7.03 -25.01
C VAL A 26 -3.17 -7.98 -24.79
N GLU A 27 -3.97 -7.80 -23.73
CA GLU A 27 -5.15 -8.63 -23.48
C GLU A 27 -6.16 -8.49 -24.63
N ARG A 28 -6.40 -7.25 -25.07
CA ARG A 28 -7.26 -6.97 -26.23
C ARG A 28 -6.73 -7.60 -27.52
N LEU A 29 -5.42 -7.54 -27.75
CA LEU A 29 -4.79 -8.15 -28.94
C LEU A 29 -4.92 -9.68 -28.92
N LEU A 30 -4.74 -10.31 -27.76
CA LEU A 30 -4.93 -11.75 -27.58
C LEU A 30 -6.39 -12.15 -27.81
N GLN A 31 -7.36 -11.40 -27.27
CA GLN A 31 -8.77 -11.67 -27.52
C GLN A 31 -9.12 -11.55 -29.00
N THR A 32 -8.62 -10.50 -29.67
CA THR A 32 -8.81 -10.31 -31.11
C THR A 32 -8.26 -11.50 -31.91
N LEU A 33 -7.09 -12.04 -31.51
CA LEU A 33 -6.50 -13.21 -32.15
C LEU A 33 -7.35 -14.46 -31.93
N ILE A 34 -7.89 -14.66 -30.73
CA ILE A 34 -8.80 -15.77 -30.43
C ILE A 34 -10.04 -15.69 -31.32
N ASP A 35 -10.71 -14.54 -31.35
CA ASP A 35 -11.92 -14.32 -32.15
C ASP A 35 -11.66 -14.56 -33.65
N LEU A 36 -10.48 -14.16 -34.14
CA LEU A 36 -10.06 -14.39 -35.53
C LEU A 36 -9.84 -15.87 -35.84
N VAL A 37 -9.30 -16.65 -34.90
CA VAL A 37 -9.12 -18.10 -35.07
C VAL A 37 -10.46 -18.83 -34.94
N GLU A 38 -11.35 -18.41 -34.05
CA GLU A 38 -12.68 -19.00 -33.87
C GLU A 38 -13.59 -18.75 -35.08
N SER A 39 -13.48 -17.59 -35.72
CA SER A 39 -14.24 -17.24 -36.92
C SER A 39 -13.64 -17.77 -38.23
N ALA A 40 -12.49 -18.45 -38.17
CA ALA A 40 -11.79 -18.95 -39.34
C ALA A 40 -12.60 -20.03 -40.09
N ARG A 41 -12.54 -19.98 -41.42
CA ARG A 41 -13.32 -20.91 -42.26
C ARG A 41 -12.77 -22.34 -42.14
N PRO A 42 -13.57 -23.34 -41.75
CA PRO A 42 -13.10 -24.72 -41.66
C PRO A 42 -12.85 -25.31 -43.06
N VAL A 43 -11.84 -26.19 -43.16
CA VAL A 43 -11.52 -26.93 -44.38
C VAL A 43 -12.34 -28.23 -44.41
N PRO A 44 -13.09 -28.54 -45.48
CA PRO A 44 -13.89 -29.76 -45.56
C PRO A 44 -13.05 -31.03 -45.37
N LEU A 45 -13.61 -32.03 -44.68
CA LEU A 45 -12.97 -33.32 -44.40
C LEU A 45 -11.65 -33.20 -43.60
N SER A 46 -11.42 -32.07 -42.92
CA SER A 46 -10.25 -31.82 -42.07
C SER A 46 -10.64 -31.19 -40.73
N ALA A 47 -9.75 -31.31 -39.74
CA ALA A 47 -9.83 -30.56 -38.48
C ALA A 47 -9.15 -29.16 -38.58
N SER A 48 -8.68 -28.76 -39.76
CA SER A 48 -7.97 -27.49 -39.98
C SER A 48 -8.91 -26.36 -40.41
N SER A 49 -8.53 -25.12 -40.08
CA SER A 49 -9.19 -23.90 -40.54
C SER A 49 -8.26 -23.06 -41.40
N MET A 50 -8.82 -22.37 -42.40
CA MET A 50 -8.12 -21.43 -43.25
C MET A 50 -8.05 -20.07 -42.55
N ILE A 51 -6.83 -19.59 -42.32
CA ILE A 51 -6.54 -18.32 -41.65
C ILE A 51 -5.65 -17.43 -42.54
N ASN A 52 -5.78 -16.11 -42.39
CA ASN A 52 -4.85 -15.16 -42.97
C ASN A 52 -3.55 -15.15 -42.14
N LYS A 53 -2.49 -15.73 -42.71
CA LYS A 53 -1.21 -15.88 -42.02
C LYS A 53 -0.58 -14.53 -41.68
N GLU A 54 -0.62 -13.57 -42.60
CA GLU A 54 0.00 -12.26 -42.44
C GLU A 54 -0.65 -11.47 -41.30
N GLU A 55 -1.99 -11.53 -41.20
CA GLU A 55 -2.78 -10.88 -40.16
C GLU A 55 -2.49 -11.47 -38.77
N VAL A 56 -2.54 -12.79 -38.63
CA VAL A 56 -2.22 -13.52 -37.38
C VAL A 56 -0.80 -13.22 -36.92
N LEU A 57 0.17 -13.29 -37.84
CA LEU A 57 1.57 -12.99 -37.51
C LEU A 57 1.78 -11.53 -37.12
N GLY A 58 0.99 -10.60 -37.68
CA GLY A 58 1.01 -9.19 -37.26
C GLY A 58 0.63 -9.04 -35.80
N ILE A 59 -0.54 -9.58 -35.41
CA ILE A 59 -1.03 -9.50 -34.02
C ILE A 59 -0.06 -10.18 -33.05
N LEU A 60 0.46 -11.36 -33.41
CA LEU A 60 1.43 -12.07 -32.56
C LEU A 60 2.74 -11.30 -32.34
N LYS A 61 3.22 -10.58 -33.36
CA LYS A 61 4.42 -9.73 -33.22
C LYS A 61 4.16 -8.55 -32.29
N ASP A 62 3.00 -7.92 -32.41
CA ASP A 62 2.61 -6.80 -31.55
C ASP A 62 2.50 -7.25 -30.08
N VAL A 63 1.87 -8.40 -29.83
CA VAL A 63 1.83 -9.05 -28.51
C VAL A 63 3.24 -9.35 -28.01
N SER A 64 4.09 -9.96 -28.84
CA SER A 64 5.46 -10.30 -28.45
C SER A 64 6.32 -9.08 -28.10
N LEU A 65 6.06 -7.93 -28.73
CA LEU A 65 6.77 -6.69 -28.46
C LEU A 65 6.34 -6.05 -27.14
N ARG A 66 5.04 -6.06 -26.83
CA ARG A 66 4.44 -5.32 -25.71
C ARG A 66 4.33 -6.12 -24.41
N LEU A 67 4.10 -7.43 -24.51
CA LEU A 67 3.89 -8.30 -23.35
C LEU A 67 5.04 -8.26 -22.32
N PRO A 68 6.33 -8.26 -22.71
CA PRO A 68 7.42 -8.20 -21.74
C PRO A 68 7.41 -6.92 -20.89
N ASP A 69 7.01 -5.79 -21.48
CA ASP A 69 6.93 -4.51 -20.80
C ASP A 69 5.75 -4.47 -19.83
N GLU A 70 4.57 -4.96 -20.25
CA GLU A 70 3.41 -5.09 -19.37
C GLU A 70 3.66 -6.02 -18.17
N ILE A 71 4.33 -7.17 -18.37
CA ILE A 71 4.71 -8.07 -17.27
C ILE A 71 5.70 -7.38 -16.31
N ARG A 72 6.64 -6.60 -16.84
CA ARG A 72 7.58 -5.84 -16.00
C ARG A 72 6.85 -4.77 -15.19
N ALA A 73 5.92 -4.04 -15.80
CA ALA A 73 5.09 -3.05 -15.12
C ALA A 73 4.24 -3.69 -14.02
N ALA A 74 3.56 -4.80 -14.31
CA ALA A 74 2.76 -5.54 -13.33
C ALA A 74 3.60 -6.04 -12.14
N ARG A 75 4.79 -6.59 -12.41
CA ARG A 75 5.72 -7.01 -11.34
C ARG A 75 6.21 -5.83 -10.51
N TRP A 76 6.52 -4.71 -11.15
CA TRP A 76 6.93 -3.49 -10.46
C TRP A 76 5.81 -2.95 -9.57
N LEU A 77 4.57 -2.92 -10.06
CA LEU A 77 3.40 -2.49 -9.29
C LEU A 77 3.17 -3.38 -8.06
N LEU A 78 3.30 -4.70 -8.21
CA LEU A 78 3.19 -5.63 -7.08
C LEU A 78 4.25 -5.35 -6.01
N LYS A 79 5.50 -5.11 -6.43
CA LYS A 79 6.58 -4.73 -5.52
C LYS A 79 6.28 -3.38 -4.83
N GLN A 80 5.83 -2.37 -5.57
CA GLN A 80 5.47 -1.07 -5.00
C GLN A 80 4.35 -1.19 -3.97
N ARG A 81 3.36 -2.04 -4.21
CA ARG A 81 2.29 -2.32 -3.25
C ARG A 81 2.83 -2.92 -1.95
N GLU A 82 3.76 -3.87 -2.04
CA GLU A 82 4.39 -4.47 -0.85
C GLU A 82 5.19 -3.42 -0.07
N ASP A 83 5.99 -2.60 -0.77
CA ASP A 83 6.76 -1.50 -0.17
C ASP A 83 5.85 -0.43 0.48
N PHE A 84 4.71 -0.13 -0.14
CA PHE A 84 3.69 0.77 0.40
C PHE A 84 3.07 0.20 1.69
N LEU A 85 2.58 -1.04 1.67
CA LEU A 85 2.00 -1.68 2.85
C LEU A 85 3.00 -1.75 4.01
N ALA A 86 4.25 -2.07 3.73
CA ALA A 86 5.30 -2.13 4.75
C ALA A 86 5.63 -0.76 5.34
N ARG A 87 5.53 0.33 4.56
CA ARG A 87 5.67 1.70 5.04
C ARG A 87 4.48 2.12 5.90
N THR A 88 3.26 1.95 5.38
CA THR A 88 2.02 2.29 6.10
C THR A 88 1.89 1.54 7.42
N GLN A 89 2.31 0.27 7.48
CA GLN A 89 2.30 -0.49 8.74
C GLN A 89 3.27 0.12 9.76
N ARG A 90 4.50 0.47 9.36
CA ARG A 90 5.48 1.10 10.24
C ARG A 90 5.02 2.46 10.74
N GLU A 91 4.48 3.29 9.85
CA GLU A 91 3.91 4.59 10.20
C GLU A 91 2.73 4.46 11.17
N GLY A 92 1.88 3.45 10.95
CA GLY A 92 0.78 3.13 11.86
C GLY A 92 1.26 2.72 13.25
N ASP A 93 2.31 1.89 13.33
CA ASP A 93 2.91 1.46 14.58
C ASP A 93 3.55 2.63 15.34
N GLU A 94 4.29 3.48 14.64
CA GLU A 94 4.89 4.70 15.20
C GLU A 94 3.83 5.67 15.74
N LEU A 95 2.74 5.87 14.98
CA LEU A 95 1.62 6.71 15.39
C LEU A 95 0.94 6.15 16.66
N MET A 96 0.74 4.84 16.72
CA MET A 96 0.16 4.17 17.89
C MET A 96 1.04 4.32 19.14
N ASP A 97 2.35 4.18 19.00
CA ASP A 97 3.27 4.34 20.11
C ASP A 97 3.33 5.79 20.61
N LEU A 98 3.31 6.77 19.70
CA LEU A 98 3.24 8.18 20.05
C LEU A 98 1.92 8.52 20.76
N ALA A 99 0.79 7.97 20.29
CA ALA A 99 -0.51 8.12 20.94
C ALA A 99 -0.52 7.52 22.35
N ARG A 100 0.06 6.32 22.54
CA ARG A 100 0.19 5.68 23.86
C ARG A 100 1.05 6.49 24.81
N ALA A 101 2.21 6.97 24.34
CA ALA A 101 3.11 7.81 25.15
C ALA A 101 2.40 9.10 25.60
N ARG A 102 1.68 9.76 24.68
CA ARG A 102 0.91 10.95 24.99
C ARG A 102 -0.23 10.67 25.98
N ALA A 103 -0.97 9.58 25.80
CA ALA A 103 -2.02 9.18 26.74
C ALA A 103 -1.45 8.91 28.14
N GLY A 104 -0.31 8.22 28.25
CA GLY A 104 0.38 8.00 29.52
C GLY A 104 0.77 9.30 30.22
N GLN A 105 1.35 10.25 29.47
CA GLN A 105 1.68 11.57 30.01
C GLN A 105 0.43 12.35 30.48
N MET A 106 -0.69 12.26 29.74
CA MET A 106 -1.95 12.91 30.13
C MET A 106 -2.50 12.31 31.44
N VAL A 107 -2.46 10.99 31.59
CA VAL A 107 -2.90 10.31 32.81
C VAL A 107 -2.04 10.71 34.01
N GLN A 108 -0.70 10.69 33.87
CA GLN A 108 0.23 11.11 34.93
C GLN A 108 0.03 12.57 35.34
N ARG A 109 -0.28 13.45 34.39
CA ARG A 109 -0.54 14.86 34.67
C ARG A 109 -1.92 15.12 35.25
N SER A 110 -2.82 14.14 35.25
CA SER A 110 -4.18 14.32 35.76
C SER A 110 -4.16 14.65 37.26
N GLU A 111 -5.03 15.58 37.65
CA GLU A 111 -5.23 15.97 39.06
C GLU A 111 -5.63 14.78 39.93
N VAL A 112 -6.34 13.81 39.35
CA VAL A 112 -6.77 12.58 40.02
C VAL A 112 -5.57 11.77 40.49
N VAL A 113 -4.57 11.53 39.63
CA VAL A 113 -3.35 10.79 39.99
C VAL A 113 -2.55 11.55 41.05
N LYS A 114 -2.39 12.86 40.89
CA LYS A 114 -1.70 13.70 41.89
C LYS A 114 -2.39 13.64 43.26
N SER A 115 -3.71 13.75 43.30
CA SER A 115 -4.49 13.66 44.53
C SER A 115 -4.35 12.29 45.18
N ALA A 116 -4.43 11.22 44.39
CA ALA A 116 -4.25 9.85 44.85
C ALA A 116 -2.84 9.61 45.46
N GLU A 117 -1.77 10.12 44.84
CA GLU A 117 -0.41 10.02 45.40
C GLU A 117 -0.25 10.75 46.72
N VAL A 118 -0.84 11.94 46.84
CA VAL A 118 -0.82 12.72 48.10
C VAL A 118 -1.58 11.96 49.19
N HIS A 119 -2.73 11.37 48.85
CA HIS A 119 -3.50 10.56 49.79
C HIS A 119 -2.72 9.30 50.22
N ALA A 120 -2.12 8.57 49.28
CA ALA A 120 -1.31 7.39 49.57
C ALA A 120 -0.14 7.71 50.50
N ARG A 121 0.59 8.82 50.26
CA ARG A 121 1.66 9.29 51.17
C ARG A 121 1.16 9.52 52.59
N ARG A 122 0.01 10.18 52.75
CA ARG A 122 -0.59 10.41 54.08
C ARG A 122 -0.95 9.10 54.79
N VAL A 123 -1.48 8.13 54.06
CA VAL A 123 -1.82 6.81 54.64
C VAL A 123 -0.57 6.08 55.13
N VAL A 124 0.52 6.10 54.36
CA VAL A 124 1.80 5.49 54.75
C VAL A 124 2.39 6.19 55.98
N GLU A 125 2.46 7.52 55.98
CA GLU A 125 2.96 8.28 57.14
C GLU A 125 2.15 8.01 58.42
N ALA A 126 0.82 7.95 58.30
CA ALA A 126 -0.04 7.61 59.43
C ALA A 126 0.26 6.21 59.98
N ALA A 127 0.36 5.21 59.09
CA ALA A 127 0.70 3.84 59.48
C ALA A 127 2.09 3.73 60.12
N GLU A 128 3.10 4.43 59.60
CA GLU A 128 4.44 4.46 60.19
C GLU A 128 4.48 5.19 61.54
N SER A 129 3.64 6.21 61.73
CA SER A 129 3.52 6.91 63.01
C SER A 129 2.87 6.04 64.07
N GLU A 130 1.88 5.24 63.66
CA GLU A 130 1.16 4.31 64.53
C GLU A 130 2.05 3.10 64.87
N ALA A 131 2.84 2.60 63.92
CA ALA A 131 3.79 1.51 64.17
C ALA A 131 4.99 1.90 65.05
N ARG A 132 5.33 3.20 65.12
CA ARG A 132 6.39 3.73 66.00
C ARG A 132 5.92 4.04 67.41
N ARG A 133 4.61 4.00 67.66
CA ARG A 133 3.98 4.31 68.94
C ARG A 133 3.85 3.06 69.80
#